data_AF-A0A940BJB1-F1
#
_entry.id   AF-A0A940BJB1-F1
#
_cell.length_a   1.000
_cell.length_b   1.000
_cell.length_c   1.000
_cell.angle_alpha   90.00
_cell.angle_beta   90.00
_cell.angle_gamma   90.00
#
_symmetry.space_group_name_H-M   'P 1'
#
loop_
_entity.id
_entity.type
_entity.pdbx_description
1 polymer ?
#
loop_
_entity_poly.entity_id
_entity_poly.type
_entity_poly.pdbx_seq_one_letter_code
_entity_poly.pdbx_strand_id
1 'polypeptide(L)'
;LPELVARCKPEKIFTSVIGKKFMQAQFDTTDWPIETVKTGDVISIGKRHIHFVETRMLHWPDSMFSYIPEDKLLISNDAFGQNIASVERFADQIDPSRLLKSIKEYYYNIVLPFSPQVLRTLEAAAALKLDIEMIAPDHGLIWRGKDQVNFILSTYKALAEQKPACRAVIVYDTMWESTALMASSIGTGLAEEGVPYRLIDLRQNHHSDVMTELADCGAVIIGSPTHNNNVLPGVADTLTYMKGLRPLNRIGAAFGSYAWSGEAPKIIQEWLASMHMELPAEPLKMLFRPKHNQLSQCVELGRTVAKALKKKCAE
;
A
#
# COMPACT_ATOMS: atom_id res chain seq x y z
N LEU A 1 -13.39 21.93 -10.03
CA LEU A 1 -12.84 22.50 -11.29
C LEU A 1 -13.85 23.37 -12.04
N PRO A 2 -15.09 22.93 -12.36
CA PRO A 2 -16.06 23.78 -13.09
C PRO A 2 -16.30 25.16 -12.46
N GLU A 3 -16.45 25.20 -11.13
CA GLU A 3 -16.61 26.46 -10.39
C GLU A 3 -15.41 27.41 -10.53
N LEU A 4 -14.19 26.87 -10.55
CA LEU A 4 -12.97 27.68 -10.76
C LEU A 4 -12.92 28.24 -12.18
N VAL A 5 -13.30 27.46 -13.19
CA VAL A 5 -13.36 27.93 -14.58
C VAL A 5 -14.39 29.05 -14.72
N ALA A 6 -15.59 28.86 -14.17
CA ALA A 6 -16.65 29.87 -14.21
C ALA A 6 -16.25 31.16 -13.49
N ARG A 7 -15.58 31.05 -12.34
CA ARG A 7 -15.17 32.19 -11.51
C ARG A 7 -13.97 32.93 -12.07
N CYS A 8 -12.91 32.20 -12.44
CA CYS A 8 -11.62 32.78 -12.81
C CYS A 8 -11.52 33.10 -14.30
N LYS A 9 -12.34 32.46 -15.16
CA LYS A 9 -12.27 32.58 -16.63
C LYS A 9 -10.83 32.46 -17.14
N PRO A 10 -10.16 31.33 -16.86
CA PRO A 10 -8.73 31.18 -17.15
C PRO A 10 -8.47 31.34 -18.65
N GLU A 11 -7.37 31.99 -19.02
CA GLU A 11 -6.93 32.08 -20.42
C GLU A 11 -6.60 30.69 -20.98
N LYS A 12 -6.00 29.83 -20.16
CA LYS A 12 -5.58 28.46 -20.50
C LYS A 12 -5.72 27.52 -19.30
N ILE A 13 -6.04 26.26 -19.58
CA ILE A 13 -6.06 25.16 -18.60
C ILE A 13 -5.06 24.11 -19.08
N PHE A 14 -3.97 23.93 -18.32
CA PHE A 14 -2.94 22.95 -18.66
C PHE A 14 -3.18 21.61 -18.00
N THR A 15 -3.03 20.52 -18.76
CA THR A 15 -3.20 19.15 -18.29
C THR A 15 -2.35 18.19 -19.13
N SER A 16 -2.08 16.98 -18.64
CA SER A 16 -1.51 15.93 -19.50
C SER A 16 -2.45 15.57 -20.66
N VAL A 17 -1.92 14.93 -21.70
CA VAL A 17 -2.71 14.46 -22.84
C VAL A 17 -3.85 13.53 -22.41
N ILE A 18 -3.61 12.66 -21.43
CA ILE A 18 -4.64 11.76 -20.90
C ILE A 18 -5.58 12.50 -19.95
N GLY A 19 -5.08 13.46 -19.18
CA GLY A 19 -5.90 14.29 -18.30
C GLY A 19 -6.94 15.10 -19.06
N LYS A 20 -6.62 15.58 -20.28
CA LYS A 20 -7.64 16.19 -21.16
C LYS A 20 -8.78 15.22 -21.47
N LYS A 21 -8.48 13.95 -21.81
CA LYS A 21 -9.51 12.95 -22.09
C LYS A 21 -10.37 12.67 -20.85
N PHE A 22 -9.76 12.57 -19.68
CA PHE A 22 -10.48 12.33 -18.42
C PHE A 22 -11.37 13.51 -18.05
N MET A 23 -10.85 14.74 -18.16
CA MET A 23 -11.59 15.96 -17.92
C MET A 23 -12.82 16.07 -18.84
N GLN A 24 -12.66 15.77 -20.14
CA GLN A 24 -13.76 15.77 -21.12
C GLN A 24 -14.79 14.67 -20.86
N ALA A 25 -14.41 13.56 -20.24
CA ALA A 25 -15.34 12.48 -19.89
C ALA A 25 -16.12 12.77 -18.60
N GLN A 26 -15.58 13.59 -17.70
CA GLN A 26 -16.16 13.88 -16.39
C GLN A 26 -16.96 15.18 -16.35
N PHE A 27 -16.62 16.15 -17.21
CA PHE A 27 -17.21 17.49 -17.18
C PHE A 27 -17.63 17.93 -18.59
N ASP A 28 -18.62 18.83 -18.66
CA ASP A 28 -18.84 19.62 -19.88
C ASP A 28 -17.72 20.66 -20.00
N THR A 29 -16.91 20.48 -21.04
CA THR A 29 -15.70 21.27 -21.32
C THR A 29 -15.79 22.07 -22.61
N THR A 30 -16.99 22.20 -23.19
CA THR A 30 -17.22 22.75 -24.54
C THR A 30 -16.53 24.10 -24.77
N ASP A 31 -16.48 24.98 -23.75
CA ASP A 31 -15.88 26.31 -23.85
C ASP A 31 -14.57 26.48 -23.05
N TRP A 32 -13.96 25.37 -22.62
CA TRP A 32 -12.76 25.45 -21.79
C TRP A 32 -11.49 25.54 -22.66
N PRO A 33 -10.57 26.48 -22.39
CA PRO A 33 -9.34 26.64 -23.17
C PRO A 33 -8.27 25.63 -22.73
N ILE A 34 -8.50 24.34 -23.01
CA ILE A 34 -7.65 23.24 -22.54
C ILE A 34 -6.44 23.03 -23.47
N GLU A 35 -5.25 23.20 -22.92
CA GLU A 35 -3.96 22.90 -23.55
C GLU A 35 -3.29 21.69 -22.92
N THR A 36 -2.76 20.80 -23.75
CA THR A 36 -2.08 19.59 -23.27
C THR A 36 -0.58 19.78 -23.23
N VAL A 37 0.04 19.36 -22.13
CA VAL A 37 1.50 19.32 -21.94
C VAL A 37 2.01 17.88 -21.82
N LYS A 38 3.30 17.69 -22.08
CA LYS A 38 4.03 16.42 -22.02
C LYS A 38 5.32 16.60 -21.21
N THR A 39 5.98 15.48 -20.89
CA THR A 39 7.30 15.53 -20.26
C THR A 39 8.27 16.38 -21.08
N GLY A 40 8.91 17.34 -20.41
CA GLY A 40 9.89 18.24 -21.04
C GLY A 40 9.30 19.55 -21.57
N ASP A 41 7.97 19.66 -21.66
CA ASP A 41 7.34 20.95 -21.95
C ASP A 41 7.58 21.92 -20.78
N VAL A 42 7.73 23.19 -21.11
CA VAL A 42 8.00 24.28 -20.17
C VAL A 42 7.05 25.44 -20.43
N ILE A 43 6.43 25.95 -19.38
CA ILE A 43 5.58 27.15 -19.44
C ILE A 43 6.20 28.25 -18.58
N SER A 44 6.43 29.41 -19.17
CA SER A 44 6.81 30.60 -18.42
C SER A 44 5.56 31.26 -17.83
N ILE A 45 5.63 31.57 -16.53
CA ILE A 45 4.62 32.38 -15.81
C ILE A 45 5.22 33.73 -15.38
N GLY A 46 6.20 34.23 -16.15
CA GLY A 46 6.94 35.46 -15.87
C GLY A 46 8.31 35.16 -15.30
N LYS A 47 8.50 35.36 -13.99
CA LYS A 47 9.80 35.13 -13.31
C LYS A 47 10.13 33.66 -13.05
N ARG A 48 9.17 32.76 -13.30
CA ARG A 48 9.24 31.33 -12.97
C ARG A 48 8.86 30.50 -14.18
N HIS A 49 9.36 29.27 -14.21
CA HIS A 49 9.05 28.30 -15.25
C HIS A 49 8.47 27.03 -14.63
N ILE A 50 7.38 26.54 -15.21
CA ILE A 50 6.78 25.26 -14.83
C ILE A 50 7.23 24.21 -15.84
N HIS A 51 7.98 23.24 -15.36
CA HIS A 51 8.42 22.07 -16.11
C HIS A 51 7.49 20.90 -15.83
N PHE A 52 6.98 20.25 -16.87
CA PHE A 52 6.08 19.11 -16.72
C PHE A 52 6.81 17.78 -16.85
N VAL A 53 6.42 16.82 -16.03
CA VAL A 53 6.94 15.44 -16.05
C VAL A 53 5.75 14.50 -15.92
N GLU A 54 5.45 13.71 -16.97
CA GLU A 54 4.42 12.69 -16.89
C GLU A 54 4.83 11.56 -15.95
N THR A 55 3.94 11.19 -15.04
CA THR A 55 4.12 10.14 -14.02
C THR A 55 2.97 9.14 -14.13
N ARG A 56 2.76 8.64 -15.35
CA ARG A 56 1.60 7.77 -15.66
C ARG A 56 1.55 6.55 -14.74
N MET A 57 0.35 6.24 -14.28
CA MET A 57 0.06 5.21 -13.28
C MET A 57 0.65 5.50 -11.89
N LEU A 58 0.94 6.76 -11.55
CA LEU A 58 1.28 7.22 -10.20
C LEU A 58 0.26 8.25 -9.69
N HIS A 59 -0.99 7.86 -9.37
CA HIS A 59 -1.52 6.49 -9.45
C HIS A 59 -2.49 6.29 -10.64
N TRP A 60 -2.76 7.32 -11.45
CA TRP A 60 -3.66 7.26 -12.60
C TRP A 60 -2.93 7.46 -13.94
N PRO A 61 -3.53 7.03 -15.06
CA PRO A 61 -2.94 7.22 -16.38
C PRO A 61 -2.60 8.68 -16.74
N ASP A 62 -3.34 9.66 -16.23
CA ASP A 62 -3.17 11.08 -16.50
C ASP A 62 -2.16 11.79 -15.59
N SER A 63 -1.71 11.14 -14.52
CA SER A 63 -0.84 11.75 -13.51
C SER A 63 0.42 12.37 -14.12
N MET A 64 0.74 13.59 -13.69
CA MET A 64 1.96 14.33 -14.02
C MET A 64 2.38 15.21 -12.86
N PHE A 65 3.66 15.51 -12.75
CA PHE A 65 4.20 16.50 -11.82
C PHE A 65 4.44 17.85 -12.50
N SER A 66 4.41 18.89 -11.69
CA SER A 66 4.87 20.23 -12.07
C SER A 66 6.07 20.61 -11.22
N TYR A 67 7.20 20.90 -11.85
CA TYR A 67 8.43 21.31 -11.19
C TYR A 67 8.75 22.77 -11.50
N ILE A 68 9.09 23.54 -10.47
CA ILE A 68 9.44 24.96 -10.56
C ILE A 68 10.89 25.12 -10.10
N PRO A 69 11.87 25.16 -11.03
CA PRO A 69 13.28 25.16 -10.68
C PRO A 69 13.72 26.36 -9.84
N GLU A 70 13.16 27.54 -10.10
CA GLU A 70 13.54 28.77 -9.40
C GLU A 70 13.22 28.71 -7.90
N ASP A 71 12.18 27.98 -7.53
CA ASP A 71 11.76 27.78 -6.14
C ASP A 71 12.15 26.39 -5.61
N LYS A 72 12.80 25.54 -6.43
CA LYS A 72 13.14 24.15 -6.10
C LYS A 72 11.93 23.33 -5.61
N LEU A 73 10.77 23.62 -6.19
CA LEU A 73 9.46 23.11 -5.76
C LEU A 73 8.95 22.05 -6.74
N LEU A 74 8.61 20.89 -6.22
CA LEU A 74 7.85 19.86 -6.91
C LEU A 74 6.41 19.85 -6.40
N ILE A 75 5.44 20.07 -7.29
CA ILE A 75 4.01 19.84 -7.03
C ILE A 75 3.69 18.45 -7.57
N SER A 76 3.42 17.51 -6.66
CA SER A 76 3.51 16.06 -6.94
C SER A 76 2.16 15.35 -7.01
N ASN A 77 1.05 16.08 -6.98
CA ASN A 77 -0.29 15.46 -6.93
C ASN A 77 -0.36 14.47 -5.75
N ASP A 78 -1.01 13.32 -5.94
CA ASP A 78 -1.04 12.18 -5.02
C ASP A 78 0.33 11.64 -4.55
N ALA A 79 1.37 11.72 -5.38
CA ALA A 79 2.66 11.15 -5.01
C ALA A 79 3.25 11.91 -3.82
N PHE A 80 3.84 11.17 -2.87
CA PHE A 80 4.36 11.70 -1.61
C PHE A 80 3.28 12.28 -0.67
N GLY A 81 2.00 12.05 -0.97
CA GLY A 81 0.88 12.44 -0.13
C GLY A 81 0.70 11.59 1.12
N GLN A 82 -0.08 12.12 2.06
CA GLN A 82 -0.57 11.41 3.23
C GLN A 82 -1.95 11.93 3.63
N ASN A 83 -2.85 11.06 4.09
CA ASN A 83 -4.19 11.46 4.51
C ASN A 83 -4.18 12.03 5.94
N ILE A 84 -3.60 13.21 6.11
CA ILE A 84 -3.52 13.91 7.40
C ILE A 84 -4.34 15.20 7.34
N ALA A 85 -5.37 15.28 8.19
CA ALA A 85 -6.02 16.54 8.52
C ALA A 85 -5.37 17.12 9.78
N SER A 86 -4.91 18.37 9.69
CA SER A 86 -4.19 19.08 10.75
C SER A 86 -4.36 20.59 10.63
N VAL A 87 -3.78 21.38 11.54
CA VAL A 87 -3.61 22.83 11.35
C VAL A 87 -2.23 23.15 10.75
N GLU A 88 -1.24 22.32 11.08
CA GLU A 88 0.10 22.31 10.53
C GLU A 88 0.08 22.05 9.02
N ARG A 89 1.00 22.67 8.28
CA ARG A 89 1.09 22.52 6.81
C ARG A 89 2.38 21.85 6.35
N PHE A 90 3.36 21.70 7.23
CA PHE A 90 4.66 21.12 6.90
C PHE A 90 4.93 19.85 7.72
N ALA A 91 5.57 18.87 7.07
CA ALA A 91 5.88 17.57 7.64
C ALA A 91 6.72 17.67 8.94
N ASP A 92 7.64 18.64 9.00
CA ASP A 92 8.50 18.89 10.17
C ASP A 92 7.76 19.42 11.42
N GLN A 93 6.46 19.73 11.30
CA GLN A 93 5.67 20.31 12.39
C GLN A 93 4.88 19.26 13.18
N ILE A 94 4.88 17.99 12.75
CA ILE A 94 4.11 16.93 13.41
C ILE A 94 5.02 15.78 13.88
N ASP A 95 4.47 14.94 14.75
CA ASP A 95 5.16 13.76 15.25
C ASP A 95 5.61 12.82 14.09
N PRO A 96 6.90 12.48 14.01
CA PRO A 96 7.42 11.62 12.94
C PRO A 96 6.81 10.23 12.88
N SER A 97 6.39 9.66 14.02
CA SER A 97 5.79 8.31 14.04
C SER A 97 4.39 8.31 13.45
N ARG A 98 3.59 9.35 13.75
CA ARG A 98 2.28 9.60 13.13
C ARG A 98 2.44 9.82 11.62
N LEU A 99 3.42 10.63 11.21
CA LEU A 99 3.69 10.91 9.81
C LEU A 99 4.05 9.63 9.04
N LEU A 100 4.99 8.84 9.55
CA LEU A 100 5.41 7.58 8.93
C LEU A 100 4.26 6.58 8.79
N LYS A 101 3.40 6.48 9.81
CA LYS A 101 2.19 5.66 9.75
C LYS A 101 1.29 6.09 8.58
N SER A 102 0.98 7.38 8.46
CA SER A 102 0.12 7.87 7.37
C SER A 102 0.75 7.76 5.98
N ILE A 103 2.07 7.83 5.85
CA ILE A 103 2.76 7.52 4.58
C ILE A 103 2.52 6.06 4.20
N LYS A 104 2.69 5.12 5.14
CA LYS A 104 2.49 3.69 4.89
C LYS A 104 1.04 3.39 4.54
N GLU A 105 0.09 3.98 5.27
CA GLU A 105 -1.35 3.87 4.97
C GLU A 105 -1.65 4.31 3.54
N TYR A 106 -1.19 5.50 3.15
CA TYR A 106 -1.42 6.03 1.81
C TYR A 106 -0.77 5.15 0.73
N TYR A 107 0.50 4.77 0.92
CA TYR A 107 1.25 3.99 -0.06
C TYR A 107 0.67 2.58 -0.24
N TYR A 108 0.45 1.84 0.84
CA TYR A 108 0.04 0.44 0.77
C TYR A 108 -1.41 0.24 0.31
N ASN A 109 -2.25 1.28 0.35
CA ASN A 109 -3.65 1.22 -0.05
C ASN A 109 -3.95 1.84 -1.43
N ILE A 110 -2.98 2.54 -2.04
CA ILE A 110 -3.19 3.25 -3.33
C ILE A 110 -2.04 2.98 -4.30
N VAL A 111 -0.81 3.20 -3.85
CA VAL A 111 0.38 3.27 -4.72
C VAL A 111 1.05 1.90 -4.91
N LEU A 112 0.90 0.97 -3.95
CA LEU A 112 1.55 -0.35 -3.94
C LEU A 112 1.59 -1.08 -5.30
N PRO A 113 0.48 -1.24 -6.05
CA PRO A 113 0.51 -1.98 -7.32
C PRO A 113 1.33 -1.29 -8.42
N PHE A 114 1.71 -0.03 -8.21
CA PHE A 114 2.51 0.80 -9.11
C PHE A 114 3.94 1.03 -8.60
N SER A 115 4.40 0.23 -7.64
CA SER A 115 5.78 0.28 -7.13
C SER A 115 6.86 0.25 -8.23
N PRO A 116 6.73 -0.55 -9.33
CA PRO A 116 7.69 -0.49 -10.44
C PRO A 116 7.73 0.87 -11.17
N GLN A 117 6.63 1.61 -11.20
CA GLN A 117 6.55 2.96 -11.75
C GLN A 117 7.21 3.96 -10.79
N VAL A 118 7.02 3.80 -9.48
CA VAL A 118 7.68 4.63 -8.46
C VAL A 118 9.19 4.53 -8.61
N LEU A 119 9.75 3.31 -8.64
CA LEU A 119 11.20 3.11 -8.76
C LEU A 119 11.78 3.77 -10.02
N ARG A 120 11.16 3.54 -11.18
CA ARG A 120 11.58 4.16 -12.45
C ARG A 120 11.49 5.69 -12.42
N THR A 121 10.46 6.24 -11.77
CA THR A 121 10.28 7.69 -11.67
C THR A 121 11.34 8.32 -10.76
N LEU A 122 11.65 7.67 -9.63
CA LEU A 122 12.72 8.10 -8.73
C LEU A 122 14.10 8.03 -9.40
N GLU A 123 14.37 6.97 -10.17
CA GLU A 123 15.61 6.84 -10.95
C GLU A 123 15.73 7.94 -12.02
N ALA A 124 14.65 8.22 -12.75
CA ALA A 124 14.62 9.30 -13.74
C ALA A 124 14.84 10.68 -13.10
N ALA A 125 14.20 10.96 -11.97
CA ALA A 125 14.39 12.21 -11.22
C ALA A 125 15.85 12.37 -10.75
N ALA A 126 16.48 11.29 -10.27
CA ALA A 126 17.88 11.30 -9.88
C ALA A 126 18.82 11.53 -11.08
N ALA A 127 18.55 10.92 -12.24
CA ALA A 127 19.33 11.10 -13.46
C ALA A 127 19.26 12.53 -14.00
N LEU A 128 18.10 13.19 -13.86
CA LEU A 128 17.90 14.60 -14.22
C LEU A 128 18.53 15.59 -13.24
N LYS A 129 19.06 15.11 -12.10
CA LYS A 129 19.66 15.95 -11.05
C LYS A 129 18.77 17.11 -10.62
N LEU A 130 17.47 16.86 -10.48
CA LEU A 130 16.52 17.88 -10.02
C LEU A 130 16.90 18.35 -8.62
N ASP A 131 17.14 19.65 -8.45
CA ASP A 131 17.43 20.27 -7.16
C ASP A 131 16.11 20.59 -6.45
N ILE A 132 15.57 19.61 -5.72
CA ILE A 132 14.28 19.71 -5.03
C ILE A 132 14.53 20.00 -3.55
N GLU A 133 13.96 21.10 -3.06
CA GLU A 133 13.97 21.47 -1.64
C GLU A 133 12.55 21.52 -1.04
N MET A 134 11.52 21.40 -1.87
CA MET A 134 10.14 21.33 -1.42
C MET A 134 9.32 20.37 -2.30
N ILE A 135 8.50 19.52 -1.67
CA ILE A 135 7.50 18.70 -2.34
C ILE A 135 6.12 19.05 -1.74
N ALA A 136 5.21 19.53 -2.57
CA ALA A 136 3.83 19.85 -2.21
C ALA A 136 2.88 18.82 -2.85
N PRO A 137 2.44 17.79 -2.09
CA PRO A 137 1.44 16.84 -2.56
C PRO A 137 0.02 17.40 -2.44
N ASP A 138 -0.94 16.74 -3.08
CA ASP A 138 -2.37 17.09 -2.99
C ASP A 138 -2.97 16.77 -1.61
N HIS A 139 -2.38 15.80 -0.92
CA HIS A 139 -2.90 15.27 0.34
C HIS A 139 -1.90 15.47 1.48
N GLY A 140 -2.41 16.10 2.55
CA GLY A 140 -1.70 16.23 3.82
C GLY A 140 -0.69 17.36 3.85
N LEU A 141 0.50 17.06 4.36
CA LEU A 141 1.56 18.02 4.66
C LEU A 141 2.57 18.18 3.53
N ILE A 142 3.16 19.37 3.45
CA ILE A 142 4.24 19.73 2.53
C ILE A 142 5.59 19.29 3.12
N TRP A 143 6.43 18.68 2.28
CA TRP A 143 7.82 18.36 2.62
C TRP A 143 8.67 19.58 2.30
N ARG A 144 9.29 20.21 3.30
CA ARG A 144 10.19 21.37 3.10
C ARG A 144 11.58 21.12 3.66
N GLY A 145 12.58 21.60 2.95
CA GLY A 145 13.99 21.38 3.27
C GLY A 145 14.50 20.03 2.77
N LYS A 146 15.79 19.99 2.45
CA LYS A 146 16.44 18.81 1.85
C LYS A 146 16.28 17.54 2.68
N ASP A 147 16.30 17.65 4.01
CA ASP A 147 16.19 16.49 4.89
C ASP A 147 14.81 15.83 4.80
N GLN A 148 13.73 16.64 4.80
CA GLN A 148 12.35 16.13 4.66
C GLN A 148 12.10 15.55 3.26
N VAL A 149 12.61 16.21 2.22
CA VAL A 149 12.55 15.72 0.84
C VAL A 149 13.28 14.39 0.69
N ASN A 150 14.52 14.29 1.20
CA ASN A 150 15.27 13.04 1.17
C ASN A 150 14.61 11.93 1.98
N PHE A 151 14.04 12.27 3.14
CA PHE A 151 13.28 11.33 3.96
C PHE A 151 12.11 10.72 3.17
N ILE A 152 11.25 11.52 2.55
CA ILE A 152 10.10 10.98 1.83
C ILE A 152 10.49 10.21 0.56
N LEU A 153 11.49 10.69 -0.19
CA LEU A 153 12.00 9.99 -1.38
C LEU A 153 12.60 8.63 -1.03
N SER A 154 13.43 8.57 0.01
CA SER A 154 14.00 7.30 0.51
C SER A 154 12.93 6.37 1.08
N THR A 155 11.94 6.91 1.78
CA THR A 155 10.79 6.15 2.29
C THR A 155 9.99 5.53 1.14
N TYR A 156 9.60 6.31 0.13
CA TYR A 156 8.90 5.80 -1.05
C TYR A 156 9.70 4.73 -1.79
N LYS A 157 11.03 4.92 -1.93
CA LYS A 157 11.91 3.91 -2.52
C LYS A 157 11.86 2.60 -1.71
N ALA A 158 12.01 2.66 -0.39
CA ALA A 158 11.98 1.48 0.46
C ALA A 158 10.62 0.75 0.40
N LEU A 159 9.51 1.51 0.40
CA LEU A 159 8.16 0.94 0.26
C LEU A 159 7.95 0.31 -1.12
N ALA A 160 8.48 0.91 -2.18
CA ALA A 160 8.38 0.39 -3.55
C ALA A 160 9.23 -0.86 -3.79
N GLU A 161 10.40 -0.96 -3.16
CA GLU A 161 11.25 -2.16 -3.19
C GLU A 161 10.57 -3.36 -2.53
N GLN A 162 9.66 -3.12 -1.58
CA GLN A 162 8.91 -4.16 -0.86
C GLN A 162 9.83 -5.27 -0.31
N LYS A 163 10.99 -4.89 0.23
CA LYS A 163 11.89 -5.85 0.88
C LYS A 163 11.17 -6.50 2.07
N PRO A 164 11.28 -7.83 2.24
CA PRO A 164 10.62 -8.51 3.34
C PRO A 164 11.24 -8.08 4.67
N ALA A 165 10.41 -7.62 5.59
CA ALA A 165 10.82 -7.42 6.97
C ALA A 165 10.63 -8.72 7.76
N CYS A 166 11.49 -8.98 8.73
CA CYS A 166 11.41 -10.15 9.59
C CYS A 166 10.36 -9.96 10.70
N ARG A 167 9.11 -9.77 10.27
CA ARG A 167 7.89 -9.61 11.04
C ARG A 167 6.73 -10.22 10.25
N ALA A 168 5.74 -10.75 10.95
CA ALA A 168 4.57 -11.37 10.35
C ALA A 168 3.27 -10.67 10.75
N VAL A 169 2.25 -10.76 9.91
CA VAL A 169 0.87 -10.42 10.26
C VAL A 169 -0.01 -11.66 10.15
N ILE A 170 -0.77 -11.94 11.21
CA ILE A 170 -1.78 -13.00 11.25
C ILE A 170 -3.14 -12.32 11.17
N VAL A 171 -3.88 -12.57 10.10
CA VAL A 171 -5.18 -11.97 9.83
C VAL A 171 -6.23 -13.07 9.89
N TYR A 172 -7.32 -12.87 10.63
CA TYR A 172 -8.37 -13.87 10.68
C TYR A 172 -9.75 -13.28 10.90
N ASP A 173 -10.76 -14.09 10.58
CA ASP A 173 -12.14 -13.92 11.02
C ASP A 173 -12.61 -15.23 11.67
N THR A 174 -13.60 -15.15 12.57
CA THR A 174 -14.11 -16.31 13.29
C THR A 174 -15.57 -16.14 13.74
N MET A 175 -16.31 -17.25 13.73
CA MET A 175 -17.68 -17.31 14.26
C MET A 175 -17.73 -17.77 15.72
N TRP A 176 -16.92 -18.78 16.07
CA TRP A 176 -16.96 -19.48 17.36
C TRP A 176 -15.57 -19.67 17.98
N GLU A 177 -14.67 -18.70 17.74
CA GLU A 177 -13.34 -18.57 18.36
C GLU A 177 -12.32 -19.70 18.11
N SER A 178 -12.69 -20.80 17.45
CA SER A 178 -11.73 -21.86 17.08
C SER A 178 -10.60 -21.34 16.19
N THR A 179 -10.92 -20.59 15.14
CA THR A 179 -9.91 -19.96 14.26
C THR A 179 -9.09 -18.91 15.02
N ALA A 180 -9.69 -18.13 15.92
CA ALA A 180 -8.94 -17.19 16.76
C ALA A 180 -7.92 -17.89 17.66
N LEU A 181 -8.31 -19.01 18.28
CA LEU A 181 -7.42 -19.83 19.09
C LEU A 181 -6.26 -20.40 18.26
N MET A 182 -6.53 -20.83 17.01
CA MET A 182 -5.49 -21.25 16.08
C MET A 182 -4.53 -20.09 15.75
N ALA A 183 -5.06 -18.89 15.48
CA ALA A 183 -4.29 -17.69 15.17
C ALA A 183 -3.32 -17.35 16.31
N SER A 184 -3.80 -17.38 17.56
CA SER A 184 -2.97 -17.16 18.74
C SER A 184 -1.84 -18.19 18.86
N SER A 185 -2.12 -19.47 18.64
CA SER A 185 -1.11 -20.54 18.73
C SER A 185 -0.08 -20.48 17.60
N ILE A 186 -0.47 -20.05 16.40
CA ILE A 186 0.49 -19.74 15.30
C ILE A 186 1.41 -18.59 15.73
N GLY A 187 0.85 -17.56 16.37
CA GLY A 187 1.60 -16.47 16.97
C GLY A 187 2.68 -16.96 17.95
N THR A 188 2.33 -17.88 18.85
CA THR A 188 3.30 -18.51 19.76
C THR A 188 4.48 -19.13 19.01
N GLY A 189 4.22 -19.88 17.93
CA GLY A 189 5.27 -20.47 17.11
C GLY A 189 6.21 -19.45 16.44
N LEU A 190 5.66 -18.32 15.97
CA LEU A 190 6.47 -17.21 15.45
C LEU A 190 7.36 -16.59 16.55
N ALA A 191 6.79 -16.36 17.74
CA ALA A 191 7.52 -15.77 18.86
C ALA A 191 8.63 -16.69 19.43
N GLU A 192 8.42 -18.00 19.46
CA GLU A 192 9.45 -18.97 19.87
C GLU A 192 10.66 -18.93 18.92
N GLU A 193 10.43 -18.62 17.64
CA GLU A 193 11.47 -18.37 16.66
C GLU A 193 11.95 -16.90 16.67
N GLY A 194 11.52 -16.06 17.62
CA GLY A 194 11.93 -14.67 17.71
C GLY A 194 11.44 -13.77 16.57
N VAL A 195 10.40 -14.17 15.84
CA VAL A 195 9.76 -13.36 14.81
C VAL A 195 8.61 -12.55 15.42
N PRO A 196 8.69 -11.22 15.49
CA PRO A 196 7.59 -10.39 15.97
C PRO A 196 6.39 -10.52 15.03
N TYR A 197 5.18 -10.44 15.59
CA TYR A 197 3.96 -10.54 14.81
C TYR A 197 2.85 -9.64 15.33
N ARG A 198 1.88 -9.37 14.46
CA ARG A 198 0.61 -8.71 14.79
C ARG A 198 -0.56 -9.64 14.49
N LEU A 199 -1.49 -9.79 15.44
CA LEU A 199 -2.80 -10.41 15.21
C LEU A 199 -3.81 -9.35 14.80
N ILE A 200 -4.56 -9.58 13.72
CA ILE A 200 -5.64 -8.72 13.25
C ILE A 200 -6.93 -9.54 13.14
N ASP A 201 -7.93 -9.14 13.93
CA ASP A 201 -9.31 -9.64 13.87
C ASP A 201 -10.11 -8.77 12.90
N LEU A 202 -10.55 -9.34 11.78
CA LEU A 202 -11.27 -8.62 10.72
C LEU A 202 -12.66 -8.12 11.15
N ARG A 203 -13.19 -8.58 12.29
CA ARG A 203 -14.42 -8.03 12.86
C ARG A 203 -14.22 -6.62 13.44
N GLN A 204 -12.98 -6.22 13.68
CA GLN A 204 -12.62 -4.97 14.35
C GLN A 204 -11.68 -4.08 13.53
N ASN A 205 -11.21 -4.55 12.38
CA ASN A 205 -10.20 -3.86 11.57
C ASN A 205 -10.64 -3.89 10.11
N HIS A 206 -10.37 -2.81 9.39
CA HIS A 206 -10.68 -2.72 7.97
C HIS A 206 -9.58 -3.41 7.13
N HIS A 207 -9.89 -3.83 5.90
CA HIS A 207 -8.87 -4.44 5.02
C HIS A 207 -7.68 -3.49 4.76
N SER A 208 -7.87 -2.19 4.90
CA SER A 208 -6.81 -1.19 4.70
C SER A 208 -5.81 -1.18 5.84
N ASP A 209 -6.24 -1.55 7.06
CA ASP A 209 -5.35 -1.70 8.21
C ASP A 209 -4.45 -2.92 8.03
N VAL A 210 -5.00 -4.00 7.45
CA VAL A 210 -4.22 -5.19 7.07
C VAL A 210 -3.14 -4.83 6.06
N MET A 211 -3.50 -4.09 5.01
CA MET A 211 -2.52 -3.67 4.00
C MET A 211 -1.47 -2.72 4.58
N THR A 212 -1.86 -1.84 5.51
CA THR A 212 -0.92 -0.95 6.20
C THR A 212 0.07 -1.73 7.05
N GLU A 213 -0.36 -2.71 7.84
CA GLU A 213 0.54 -3.55 8.64
C GLU A 213 1.51 -4.35 7.75
N LEU A 214 1.08 -4.72 6.53
CA LEU A 214 1.93 -5.42 5.57
C LEU A 214 3.15 -4.59 5.13
N ALA A 215 3.13 -3.27 5.33
CA ALA A 215 4.28 -2.40 5.09
C ALA A 215 5.51 -2.77 5.92
N ASP A 216 5.28 -3.36 7.09
CA ASP A 216 6.32 -3.75 8.03
C ASP A 216 6.47 -5.27 8.14
N CYS A 217 5.80 -6.06 7.30
CA CYS A 217 5.77 -7.52 7.41
C CYS A 217 6.25 -8.22 6.15
N GLY A 218 7.09 -9.25 6.30
CA GLY A 218 7.47 -10.14 5.21
C GLY A 218 6.62 -11.42 5.11
N ALA A 219 5.78 -11.69 6.11
CA ALA A 219 4.86 -12.83 6.11
C ALA A 219 3.42 -12.41 6.41
N VAL A 220 2.46 -13.06 5.74
CA VAL A 220 1.02 -12.93 5.98
C VAL A 220 0.40 -14.31 6.15
N ILE A 221 -0.25 -14.53 7.29
CA ILE A 221 -0.92 -15.79 7.61
C ILE A 221 -2.43 -15.52 7.75
N ILE A 222 -3.26 -16.13 6.91
CA ILE A 222 -4.69 -15.81 6.83
C ILE A 222 -5.55 -16.98 7.30
N GLY A 223 -6.51 -16.67 8.18
CA GLY A 223 -7.38 -17.62 8.85
C GLY A 223 -8.86 -17.40 8.57
N SER A 224 -9.59 -18.44 8.18
CA SER A 224 -11.06 -18.42 8.14
C SER A 224 -11.61 -19.77 8.55
N PRO A 225 -12.68 -19.83 9.36
CA PRO A 225 -13.47 -21.05 9.38
C PRO A 225 -14.11 -21.31 8.00
N THR A 226 -14.44 -22.57 7.71
CA THR A 226 -15.31 -22.88 6.57
C THR A 226 -16.73 -22.40 6.85
N HIS A 227 -17.28 -21.59 5.94
CA HIS A 227 -18.64 -21.08 5.97
C HIS A 227 -19.28 -21.25 4.58
N ASN A 228 -20.33 -22.07 4.48
CA ASN A 228 -21.03 -22.39 3.22
C ASN A 228 -20.08 -22.79 2.08
N ASN A 229 -19.19 -23.76 2.37
CA ASN A 229 -18.15 -24.25 1.44
C ASN A 229 -17.15 -23.18 0.98
N ASN A 230 -17.07 -22.05 1.69
CA ASN A 230 -16.21 -20.91 1.37
C ASN A 230 -15.54 -20.34 2.63
N VAL A 231 -14.79 -19.24 2.47
CA VAL A 231 -14.29 -18.39 3.56
C VAL A 231 -15.39 -17.47 4.09
N LEU A 232 -15.16 -16.83 5.24
CA LEU A 232 -16.01 -15.75 5.73
C LEU A 232 -15.92 -14.51 4.82
N PRO A 233 -17.00 -13.71 4.69
CA PRO A 233 -17.02 -12.54 3.82
C PRO A 233 -15.90 -11.53 4.09
N GLY A 234 -15.56 -11.25 5.36
CA GLY A 234 -14.46 -10.33 5.70
C GLY A 234 -13.10 -10.80 5.19
N VAL A 235 -12.88 -12.12 5.19
CA VAL A 235 -11.66 -12.73 4.61
C VAL A 235 -11.68 -12.64 3.09
N ALA A 236 -12.82 -12.88 2.44
CA ALA A 236 -12.95 -12.73 0.98
C ALA A 236 -12.71 -11.27 0.53
N ASP A 237 -13.25 -10.30 1.26
CA ASP A 237 -13.04 -8.87 1.04
C ASP A 237 -11.55 -8.50 1.16
N THR A 238 -10.91 -8.92 2.26
CA THR A 238 -9.48 -8.68 2.49
C THR A 238 -8.60 -9.29 1.40
N LEU A 239 -8.87 -10.55 1.00
CA LEU A 239 -8.12 -11.23 -0.07
C LEU A 239 -8.32 -10.54 -1.43
N THR A 240 -9.54 -10.10 -1.72
CA THR A 240 -9.87 -9.36 -2.96
C THR A 240 -9.11 -8.04 -3.01
N TYR A 241 -9.14 -7.27 -1.93
CA TYR A 241 -8.44 -6.00 -1.82
C TYR A 241 -6.92 -6.17 -1.94
N MET A 242 -6.34 -7.11 -1.18
CA MET A 242 -4.91 -7.42 -1.22
C MET A 242 -4.43 -7.85 -2.61
N LYS A 243 -5.20 -8.69 -3.30
CA LYS A 243 -4.87 -9.14 -4.66
C LYS A 243 -4.83 -7.99 -5.66
N GLY A 244 -5.74 -7.02 -5.53
CA GLY A 244 -5.75 -5.81 -6.35
C GLY A 244 -4.48 -4.96 -6.17
N LEU A 245 -3.94 -4.93 -4.96
CA LEU A 245 -2.78 -4.13 -4.58
C LEU A 245 -1.43 -4.80 -4.84
N ARG A 246 -1.41 -6.10 -5.18
CA ARG A 246 -0.25 -6.85 -5.67
C ARG A 246 1.00 -6.74 -4.76
N PRO A 247 0.91 -7.11 -3.47
CA PRO A 247 2.08 -7.16 -2.61
C PRO A 247 3.11 -8.17 -3.15
N LEU A 248 4.38 -7.81 -3.11
CA LEU A 248 5.50 -8.64 -3.57
C LEU A 248 6.34 -9.15 -2.40
N ASN A 249 7.16 -10.18 -2.68
CA ASN A 249 8.18 -10.70 -1.78
C ASN A 249 7.63 -11.17 -0.42
N ARG A 250 6.46 -11.82 -0.39
CA ARG A 250 5.83 -12.29 0.86
C ARG A 250 5.87 -13.81 1.02
N ILE A 251 6.02 -14.25 2.26
CA ILE A 251 5.65 -15.59 2.71
C ILE A 251 4.15 -15.61 3.02
N GLY A 252 3.44 -16.61 2.52
CA GLY A 252 2.02 -16.85 2.80
C GLY A 252 1.79 -18.14 3.59
N ALA A 253 0.74 -18.16 4.40
CA ALA A 253 0.22 -19.41 4.97
C ALA A 253 -1.30 -19.30 5.23
N ALA A 254 -2.00 -20.43 5.15
CA ALA A 254 -3.43 -20.50 5.35
C ALA A 254 -3.80 -21.45 6.50
N PHE A 255 -4.84 -21.08 7.26
CA PHE A 255 -5.35 -21.93 8.33
C PHE A 255 -6.86 -21.75 8.57
N GLY A 256 -7.48 -22.66 9.32
CA GLY A 256 -8.87 -22.49 9.71
C GLY A 256 -9.53 -23.70 10.35
N SER A 257 -10.60 -23.44 11.10
CA SER A 257 -11.46 -24.50 11.65
C SER A 257 -12.59 -24.89 10.70
N TYR A 258 -13.10 -26.11 10.79
CA TYR A 258 -14.25 -26.55 9.99
C TYR A 258 -15.05 -27.63 10.73
N ALA A 259 -16.27 -27.92 10.27
CA ALA A 259 -17.14 -28.90 10.90
C ALA A 259 -17.29 -30.20 10.08
N TRP A 260 -17.37 -30.12 8.75
CA TRP A 260 -17.48 -31.29 7.87
C TRP A 260 -16.60 -31.17 6.61
N SER A 261 -16.84 -30.18 5.74
CA SER A 261 -16.24 -30.14 4.39
C SER A 261 -14.84 -29.50 4.30
N GLY A 262 -14.59 -28.38 4.99
CA GLY A 262 -13.23 -27.88 5.25
C GLY A 262 -12.49 -27.17 4.11
N GLU A 263 -13.19 -26.43 3.25
CA GLU A 263 -12.63 -25.78 2.06
C GLU A 263 -11.80 -24.51 2.34
N ALA A 264 -12.17 -23.72 3.36
CA ALA A 264 -11.67 -22.36 3.54
C ALA A 264 -10.12 -22.25 3.53
N PRO A 265 -9.35 -23.07 4.26
CA PRO A 265 -7.89 -22.94 4.25
C PRO A 265 -7.27 -23.26 2.88
N LYS A 266 -7.88 -24.16 2.10
CA LYS A 266 -7.43 -24.43 0.73
C LYS A 266 -7.72 -23.24 -0.19
N ILE A 267 -8.91 -22.64 -0.10
CA ILE A 267 -9.27 -21.44 -0.87
C ILE A 267 -8.29 -20.31 -0.55
N ILE A 268 -8.01 -20.05 0.73
CA ILE A 268 -7.03 -19.01 1.13
C ILE A 268 -5.66 -19.29 0.52
N GLN A 269 -5.18 -20.53 0.61
CA GLN A 269 -3.88 -20.92 0.03
C GLN A 269 -3.83 -20.66 -1.48
N GLU A 270 -4.89 -20.99 -2.21
CA GLU A 270 -5.01 -20.73 -3.66
C GLU A 270 -4.97 -19.23 -3.98
N TRP A 271 -5.62 -18.40 -3.15
CA TRP A 271 -5.54 -16.94 -3.29
C TRP A 271 -4.11 -16.42 -3.06
N LEU A 272 -3.45 -16.86 -1.99
CA LEU A 272 -2.06 -16.49 -1.70
C LEU A 272 -1.11 -16.93 -2.82
N ALA A 273 -1.28 -18.15 -3.34
CA ALA A 273 -0.54 -18.65 -4.49
C ALA A 273 -0.77 -17.80 -5.75
N SER A 274 -2.02 -17.37 -5.99
CA SER A 274 -2.37 -16.50 -7.12
C SER A 274 -1.78 -15.08 -7.03
N MET A 275 -1.31 -14.70 -5.83
CA MET A 275 -0.54 -13.47 -5.58
C MET A 275 0.98 -13.72 -5.61
N HIS A 276 1.42 -14.90 -6.05
CA HIS A 276 2.83 -15.30 -6.14
C HIS A 276 3.59 -15.27 -4.81
N MET A 277 2.89 -15.49 -3.69
CA MET A 277 3.53 -15.64 -2.39
C MET A 277 4.20 -17.01 -2.25
N GLU A 278 5.29 -17.06 -1.50
CA GLU A 278 5.96 -18.32 -1.15
C GLU A 278 5.22 -19.02 -0.02
N LEU A 279 4.90 -20.30 -0.22
CA LEU A 279 4.03 -21.06 0.67
C LEU A 279 4.81 -22.24 1.28
N PRO A 280 5.39 -22.08 2.49
CA PRO A 280 6.30 -23.07 3.07
C PRO A 280 5.58 -24.26 3.72
N ALA A 281 4.24 -24.24 3.77
CA ALA A 281 3.43 -25.27 4.40
C ALA A 281 2.10 -25.45 3.68
N GLU A 282 1.55 -26.67 3.77
CA GLU A 282 0.17 -26.98 3.39
C GLU A 282 -0.84 -26.26 4.31
N PRO A 283 -2.06 -25.96 3.82
CA PRO A 283 -3.07 -25.25 4.60
C PRO A 283 -3.52 -26.07 5.82
N LEU A 284 -3.44 -25.48 7.01
CA LEU A 284 -3.76 -26.14 8.27
C LEU A 284 -5.27 -26.12 8.55
N LYS A 285 -5.88 -27.30 8.70
CA LYS A 285 -7.31 -27.46 8.96
C LYS A 285 -7.55 -28.15 10.30
N MET A 286 -8.47 -27.63 11.12
CA MET A 286 -8.85 -28.27 12.39
C MET A 286 -10.35 -28.51 12.48
N LEU A 287 -10.72 -29.75 12.84
CA LEU A 287 -12.11 -30.14 13.01
C LEU A 287 -12.67 -29.60 14.33
N PHE A 288 -13.76 -28.83 14.25
CA PHE A 288 -14.43 -28.14 15.35
C PHE A 288 -13.46 -27.31 16.22
N ARG A 289 -13.57 -27.45 17.54
CA ARG A 289 -12.73 -26.76 18.51
C ARG A 289 -11.41 -27.50 18.67
N PRO A 290 -10.25 -26.85 18.43
CA PRO A 290 -8.95 -27.47 18.65
C PRO A 290 -8.80 -27.95 20.09
N LYS A 291 -8.41 -29.22 20.25
CA LYS A 291 -7.94 -29.74 21.55
C LYS A 291 -6.51 -29.28 21.81
N HIS A 292 -6.10 -29.28 23.08
CA HIS A 292 -4.76 -28.82 23.47
C HIS A 292 -3.63 -29.51 22.72
N ASN A 293 -3.72 -30.83 22.52
CA ASN A 293 -2.71 -31.60 21.77
C ASN A 293 -2.66 -31.22 20.28
N GLN A 294 -3.75 -30.74 19.68
CA GLN A 294 -3.80 -30.32 18.28
C GLN A 294 -3.19 -28.94 18.06
N LEU A 295 -3.23 -28.04 19.06
CA LEU A 295 -2.65 -26.70 18.97
C LEU A 295 -1.14 -26.71 18.73
N SER A 296 -0.44 -27.80 19.06
CA SER A 296 0.97 -28.01 18.69
C SER A 296 1.22 -27.89 17.18
N GLN A 297 0.24 -28.26 16.34
CA GLN A 297 0.32 -28.13 14.88
C GLN A 297 0.24 -26.65 14.45
N CYS A 298 -0.54 -25.82 15.16
CA CYS A 298 -0.58 -24.37 14.94
C CYS A 298 0.77 -23.72 15.29
N VAL A 299 1.34 -24.11 16.44
CA VAL A 299 2.69 -23.65 16.84
C VAL A 299 3.71 -24.04 15.78
N GLU A 300 3.69 -25.28 15.29
CA GLU A 300 4.63 -25.73 14.27
C GLU A 300 4.46 -25.02 12.91
N LEU A 301 3.23 -24.67 12.52
CA LEU A 301 2.99 -23.81 11.36
C LEU A 301 3.66 -22.45 11.55
N GLY A 302 3.51 -21.84 12.74
CA GLY A 302 4.18 -20.59 13.09
C GLY A 302 5.71 -20.69 12.97
N ARG A 303 6.30 -21.76 13.50
CA ARG A 303 7.77 -21.99 13.39
C ARG A 303 8.21 -22.17 11.93
N THR A 304 7.43 -22.89 11.14
CA THR A 304 7.71 -23.13 9.71
C THR A 304 7.73 -21.82 8.93
N VAL A 305 6.71 -20.98 9.13
CA VAL A 305 6.64 -19.64 8.51
C VAL A 305 7.78 -18.75 8.98
N ALA A 306 8.10 -18.75 10.28
CA ALA A 306 9.22 -17.97 10.82
C ALA A 306 10.57 -18.36 10.19
N LYS A 307 10.86 -19.66 10.05
CA LYS A 307 12.10 -20.14 9.43
C LYS A 307 12.19 -19.75 7.96
N ALA A 308 11.09 -19.90 7.21
CA ALA A 308 11.03 -19.47 5.81
C ALA A 308 11.23 -17.96 5.68
N LEU A 309 10.58 -17.16 6.54
CA LEU A 309 10.72 -15.71 6.55
C LEU A 309 12.16 -15.28 6.87
N LYS A 310 12.79 -15.85 7.90
CA LYS A 310 14.19 -15.54 8.24
C LYS A 310 15.15 -15.82 7.09
N LYS A 311 14.95 -16.95 6.39
CA LYS A 311 15.73 -17.27 5.19
C LYS A 311 15.55 -16.18 4.13
N LYS A 312 14.31 -15.80 3.86
CA LYS A 312 13.97 -14.76 2.87
C LYS A 312 14.52 -13.38 3.23
N CYS A 313 14.54 -12.99 4.50
CA CYS A 313 15.14 -11.73 4.94
C CYS A 313 16.67 -11.70 4.80
N ALA A 314 17.31 -12.87 4.71
CA ALA A 314 18.76 -13.01 4.65
C ALA A 314 19.30 -13.10 3.20
N GLU A 315 18.40 -13.24 2.21
CA GLU A 315 18.67 -13.20 0.77
C GLU A 315 18.74 -11.75 0.27
#